data_AF-A0A2K8JWA5-F1
#
_entry.id   AF-A0A2K8JWA5-F1
#
_cell.length_a   1.000
_cell.length_b   1.000
_cell.length_c   1.000
_cell.angle_alpha   90.00
_cell.angle_beta   90.00
_cell.angle_gamma   90.00
#
_symmetry.space_group_name_H-M   'P 1'
#
loop_
_entity.id
_entity.type
_entity.pdbx_description
1 polymer ?
#
loop_
_entity_poly.entity_id
_entity_poly.type
_entity_poly.pdbx_seq_one_letter_code
_entity_poly.pdbx_strand_id
1 'polypeptide(L)'
;MLLPTSLLLILCSLTLADVSSKDVDQMKQELINLQNQLKYIKKSQLKNIENIVTKNVEEISKKKGTEYAEKCANTNGKRLLNDIKEKLDEATIGFIESCRNLLNMIEKHEMNQVELNQTKRMLLQQDGLFKQQINQTISAVNNYVMKKIWTFEQQISKQCY
;
A
#
# COMPACT_ATOMS: atom_id res chain seq x y z
N MET A 1 39.12 -34.74 45.64
CA MET A 1 38.03 -35.45 44.96
C MET A 1 36.79 -34.57 44.96
N LEU A 2 36.22 -34.35 43.78
CA LEU A 2 34.83 -33.97 43.46
C LEU A 2 34.26 -32.58 43.88
N LEU A 3 34.22 -31.68 42.89
CA LEU A 3 33.09 -30.77 42.60
C LEU A 3 31.91 -31.60 42.04
N PRO A 4 30.61 -31.16 42.07
CA PRO A 4 30.16 -29.87 41.49
C PRO A 4 29.00 -29.16 42.25
N THR A 5 28.95 -27.82 42.37
CA THR A 5 28.40 -26.82 41.43
C THR A 5 27.15 -27.25 40.64
N SER A 6 25.97 -27.05 41.22
CA SER A 6 24.69 -27.07 40.52
C SER A 6 24.46 -25.76 39.77
N LEU A 7 25.01 -25.65 38.56
CA LEU A 7 24.61 -24.60 37.61
C LEU A 7 23.36 -25.10 36.88
N LEU A 8 22.18 -24.67 37.34
CA LEU A 8 20.92 -24.93 36.65
C LEU A 8 20.86 -24.01 35.41
N LEU A 9 21.32 -24.52 34.27
CA LEU A 9 21.11 -23.89 32.96
C LEU A 9 19.64 -24.06 32.58
N ILE A 10 18.84 -23.01 32.78
CA ILE A 10 17.52 -22.88 32.15
C ILE A 10 17.77 -22.62 30.67
N LEU A 11 17.84 -23.69 29.88
CA LEU A 11 17.71 -23.62 28.43
C LEU A 11 16.27 -23.17 28.13
N CYS A 12 16.08 -21.89 27.83
CA CYS A 12 14.90 -21.44 27.09
C CYS A 12 14.98 -22.05 25.69
N SER A 13 14.54 -23.30 25.55
CA SER A 13 14.18 -23.86 24.26
C SER A 13 12.96 -23.08 23.77
N LEU A 14 13.19 -22.06 22.94
CA LEU A 14 12.18 -21.58 22.01
C LEU A 14 11.85 -22.75 21.07
N THR A 15 10.94 -23.62 21.50
CA THR A 15 10.26 -24.53 20.60
C THR A 15 9.43 -23.64 19.68
N LEU A 16 10.00 -23.22 18.56
CA LEU A 16 9.23 -22.67 17.45
C LEU A 16 8.30 -23.82 17.05
N ALA A 17 7.04 -23.73 17.44
CA ALA A 17 6.03 -24.65 16.93
C ALA A 17 6.11 -24.61 15.40
N ASP A 18 6.17 -25.79 14.78
CA ASP A 18 6.18 -25.89 13.33
C ASP A 18 4.97 -25.15 12.75
N VAL A 19 5.18 -24.47 11.63
CA VAL A 19 4.11 -23.79 10.91
C VAL A 19 3.16 -24.86 10.39
N SER A 20 1.91 -24.81 10.84
CA SER A 20 0.89 -25.78 10.43
C SER A 20 0.41 -25.52 9.00
N SER A 21 -0.19 -26.53 8.36
CA SER A 21 -0.85 -26.36 7.05
C SER A 21 -1.92 -25.25 7.08
N LYS A 22 -2.66 -25.15 8.18
CA LYS A 22 -3.63 -24.08 8.41
C LYS A 22 -2.97 -22.69 8.43
N ASP A 23 -1.81 -22.56 9.07
CA ASP A 23 -1.06 -21.29 9.07
C ASP A 23 -0.59 -20.92 7.65
N VAL A 24 -0.14 -21.91 6.88
CA VAL A 24 0.25 -21.73 5.47
C VAL A 24 -0.94 -21.21 4.65
N ASP A 25 -2.11 -21.83 4.79
CA ASP A 25 -3.31 -21.39 4.07
C ASP A 25 -3.74 -19.98 4.48
N GLN A 26 -3.65 -19.64 5.76
CA GLN A 26 -3.93 -18.28 6.25
C GLN A 26 -2.95 -17.26 5.68
N MET A 27 -1.66 -17.57 5.61
CA MET A 27 -0.67 -16.68 5.00
C MET A 27 -0.96 -16.45 3.52
N LYS A 28 -1.29 -17.50 2.75
CA LYS A 28 -1.66 -17.38 1.33
C LYS A 28 -2.87 -16.47 1.15
N GLN A 29 -3.93 -16.69 1.93
CA GLN A 29 -5.14 -15.88 1.87
C GLN A 29 -4.86 -14.42 2.24
N GLU A 30 -4.04 -14.17 3.26
CA GLU A 30 -3.67 -12.82 3.64
C GLU A 30 -2.89 -12.09 2.52
N LEU A 31 -1.94 -12.76 1.88
CA LEU A 31 -1.19 -12.19 0.75
C LEU A 31 -2.09 -11.85 -0.44
N ILE A 32 -3.09 -12.69 -0.73
CA ILE A 32 -4.09 -12.43 -1.78
C ILE A 32 -4.97 -11.22 -1.40
N ASN A 33 -5.42 -11.17 -0.15
CA ASN A 33 -6.24 -10.06 0.36
C ASN A 33 -5.49 -8.73 0.29
N LEU A 34 -4.24 -8.68 0.74
CA LEU A 34 -3.40 -7.48 0.67
C LEU A 34 -3.19 -7.01 -0.77
N GLN A 35 -2.92 -7.92 -1.71
CA GLN A 35 -2.82 -7.57 -3.14
C GLN A 35 -4.11 -6.95 -3.67
N ASN A 36 -5.26 -7.54 -3.34
CA ASN A 36 -6.56 -7.05 -3.79
C ASN A 36 -6.90 -5.70 -3.18
N GLN A 37 -6.60 -5.49 -1.89
CA GLN A 37 -6.77 -4.21 -1.21
C GLN A 37 -5.91 -3.12 -1.86
N LEU A 38 -4.63 -3.38 -2.11
CA LEU A 38 -3.73 -2.42 -2.76
C LEU A 38 -4.22 -2.03 -4.17
N LYS A 39 -4.62 -3.01 -4.98
CA LYS A 39 -5.19 -2.76 -6.32
C LYS A 39 -6.49 -1.95 -6.23
N TYR A 40 -7.36 -2.28 -5.28
CA TYR A 40 -8.62 -1.58 -5.07
C TYR A 40 -8.38 -0.12 -4.66
N ILE A 41 -7.49 0.12 -3.70
CA ILE A 41 -7.16 1.47 -3.22
C ILE A 41 -6.63 2.33 -4.35
N LYS A 42 -5.67 1.82 -5.13
CA LYS A 42 -5.16 2.51 -6.33
C LYS A 42 -6.30 2.87 -7.30
N LYS A 43 -7.14 1.91 -7.66
CA LYS A 43 -8.25 2.13 -8.60
C LYS A 43 -9.28 3.14 -8.06
N SER A 44 -9.61 3.04 -6.78
CA SER A 44 -10.56 3.92 -6.11
C SER A 44 -10.06 5.36 -6.05
N GLN A 45 -8.79 5.55 -5.67
CA GLN A 45 -8.15 6.88 -5.63
C GLN A 45 -8.10 7.51 -7.02
N LEU A 46 -7.64 6.79 -8.05
CA LEU A 46 -7.60 7.31 -9.42
C LEU A 46 -8.98 7.76 -9.91
N LYS A 47 -10.01 6.93 -9.72
CA LYS A 47 -11.39 7.28 -10.07
C LYS A 47 -11.89 8.53 -9.34
N ASN A 48 -11.53 8.68 -8.06
CA ASN A 48 -11.90 9.86 -7.29
C ASN A 48 -11.26 11.14 -7.86
N ILE A 49 -9.97 11.09 -8.22
CA ILE A 49 -9.27 12.22 -8.83
C ILE A 49 -9.83 12.55 -10.20
N GLU A 50 -10.14 11.55 -11.03
CA GLU A 50 -10.78 11.76 -12.33
C GLU A 50 -12.09 12.53 -12.16
N ASN A 51 -12.93 12.14 -11.19
CA ASN A 51 -14.17 12.85 -10.90
C ASN A 51 -13.94 14.29 -10.42
N ILE A 52 -12.93 14.52 -9.56
CA ILE A 52 -12.59 15.86 -9.07
C ILE A 52 -12.11 16.76 -10.21
N VAL A 53 -11.25 16.24 -11.09
CA VAL A 53 -10.76 16.96 -12.26
C VAL A 53 -11.91 17.31 -13.20
N THR A 54 -12.75 16.33 -13.56
CA THR A 54 -13.91 16.56 -14.45
C THR A 54 -14.84 17.63 -13.89
N LYS A 55 -15.22 17.55 -12.62
CA LYS A 55 -16.09 18.55 -11.97
C LYS A 55 -15.48 19.95 -12.01
N ASN A 56 -14.20 20.07 -11.68
CA ASN A 56 -13.53 21.36 -11.66
C ASN A 56 -13.38 21.97 -13.07
N VAL A 57 -13.09 21.15 -14.09
CA VAL A 57 -13.04 21.58 -15.48
C VAL A 57 -14.41 22.08 -15.95
N GLU A 58 -15.48 21.33 -15.67
CA GLU A 58 -16.85 21.73 -16.01
C GLU A 58 -17.25 23.04 -15.31
N GLU A 59 -16.89 23.21 -14.04
CA GLU A 59 -17.16 24.44 -13.31
C GLU A 59 -16.43 25.65 -13.88
N ILE A 60 -15.16 25.50 -14.27
CA ILE A 60 -14.39 26.57 -14.91
C ILE A 60 -14.99 26.92 -16.27
N SER A 61 -15.33 25.92 -17.09
CA SER A 61 -15.98 26.12 -18.39
C SER A 61 -17.29 26.91 -18.24
N LYS A 62 -18.14 26.55 -17.27
CA LYS A 62 -19.39 27.28 -16.97
C LYS A 62 -19.18 28.70 -16.45
N LYS A 63 -18.18 28.93 -15.59
CA LYS A 63 -17.95 30.24 -14.93
C LYS A 63 -17.25 31.24 -15.83
N LYS A 64 -16.40 30.79 -16.77
CA LYS A 64 -15.54 31.66 -17.59
C LYS A 64 -15.97 31.70 -19.04
N GLY A 65 -16.55 30.62 -19.57
CA GLY A 65 -17.08 30.60 -20.93
C GLY A 65 -16.03 30.77 -22.03
N THR A 66 -14.73 30.61 -21.71
CA THR A 66 -13.64 30.72 -22.69
C THR A 66 -12.99 29.36 -22.92
N GLU A 67 -12.68 29.06 -24.19
CA GLU A 67 -11.93 27.86 -24.58
C GLU A 67 -10.55 27.82 -23.86
N TYR A 68 -9.95 28.98 -23.63
CA TYR A 68 -8.69 29.11 -22.90
C TYR A 68 -8.81 28.61 -21.45
N ALA A 69 -9.83 29.04 -20.70
CA ALA A 69 -10.00 28.64 -19.31
C ALA A 69 -10.24 27.12 -19.18
N GLU A 70 -11.05 26.56 -20.08
CA GLU A 70 -11.29 25.11 -20.14
C GLU A 70 -10.01 24.33 -20.46
N LYS A 71 -9.24 24.77 -21.47
CA LYS A 71 -7.96 24.13 -21.85
C LYS A 71 -6.92 24.23 -20.72
N CYS A 72 -6.87 25.36 -20.02
CA CYS A 72 -6.03 25.58 -18.85
C CYS A 72 -6.40 24.59 -17.73
N ALA A 73 -7.68 24.48 -17.37
CA ALA A 73 -8.14 23.56 -16.33
C ALA A 73 -7.87 22.09 -16.70
N ASN A 74 -8.14 21.71 -17.96
CA ASN A 74 -7.86 20.37 -18.47
C ASN A 74 -6.36 20.02 -18.41
N THR A 75 -5.49 20.94 -18.78
CA THR A 75 -4.03 20.72 -18.76
C THR A 75 -3.53 20.51 -17.33
N ASN A 76 -3.99 21.34 -16.39
CA ASN A 76 -3.65 21.18 -14.97
C ASN A 76 -4.24 19.89 -14.38
N GLY A 77 -5.47 19.53 -14.75
CA GLY A 77 -6.11 18.28 -14.32
C GLY A 77 -5.40 17.02 -14.80
N LYS A 78 -4.93 17.01 -16.06
CA LYS A 78 -4.11 15.92 -16.60
C LYS A 78 -2.77 15.79 -15.85
N ARG A 79 -2.12 16.90 -15.54
CA ARG A 79 -0.89 16.90 -14.73
C ARG A 79 -1.15 16.31 -13.34
N LEU A 80 -2.22 16.74 -12.66
CA LEU A 80 -2.61 16.19 -11.36
C LEU A 80 -2.82 14.67 -11.42
N LEU A 81 -3.55 14.19 -12.42
CA LEU A 81 -3.83 12.77 -12.60
C LEU A 81 -2.55 11.96 -12.80
N ASN A 82 -1.63 12.44 -13.62
CA ASN A 82 -0.35 11.78 -13.85
C ASN A 82 0.51 11.73 -12.57
N ASP A 83 0.69 12.88 -11.90
CA ASP A 83 1.44 12.97 -10.63
C ASP A 83 0.90 11.99 -9.57
N ILE A 84 -0.42 11.90 -9.43
CA ILE A 84 -1.05 11.01 -8.46
C ILE A 84 -0.93 9.54 -8.88
N LYS A 85 -1.09 9.25 -10.18
CA LYS A 85 -0.93 7.90 -10.71
C LYS A 85 0.47 7.37 -10.46
N GLU A 86 1.50 8.15 -10.79
CA GLU A 86 2.89 7.79 -10.52
C GLU A 86 3.10 7.55 -9.02
N LYS A 87 2.56 8.41 -8.16
CA LYS A 87 2.74 8.24 -6.72
C LYS A 87 2.04 7.01 -6.14
N LEU A 88 0.84 6.70 -6.64
CA LEU A 88 0.12 5.48 -6.28
C LEU A 88 0.86 4.24 -6.80
N ASP A 89 1.46 4.31 -7.98
CA ASP A 89 2.25 3.22 -8.57
C ASP A 89 3.49 2.92 -7.72
N GLU A 90 4.30 3.94 -7.41
CA GLU A 90 5.45 3.82 -6.49
C GLU A 90 5.06 3.17 -5.16
N ALA A 91 3.93 3.60 -4.59
CA ALA A 91 3.49 3.17 -3.28
C ALA A 91 2.87 1.77 -3.25
N THR A 92 2.35 1.25 -4.36
CA THR A 92 1.59 -0.01 -4.37
C THR A 92 2.29 -1.15 -5.10
N ILE A 93 3.06 -0.88 -6.16
CA ILE A 93 3.68 -1.92 -6.98
C ILE A 93 4.67 -2.75 -6.16
N GLY A 94 5.54 -2.11 -5.37
CA GLY A 94 6.52 -2.84 -4.56
C GLY A 94 5.88 -3.81 -3.57
N PHE A 95 4.80 -3.42 -2.91
CA PHE A 95 4.06 -4.29 -1.99
C PHE A 95 3.31 -5.41 -2.73
N ILE A 96 2.72 -5.12 -3.88
CA ILE A 96 2.06 -6.14 -4.71
C ILE A 96 3.07 -7.20 -5.15
N GLU A 97 4.24 -6.80 -5.64
CA GLU A 97 5.30 -7.74 -6.03
C GLU A 97 5.84 -8.52 -4.83
N SER A 98 6.02 -7.87 -3.68
CA SER A 98 6.41 -8.55 -2.44
C SER A 98 5.38 -9.62 -2.06
N CYS A 99 4.09 -9.31 -2.15
CA CYS A 99 3.04 -10.29 -1.86
C CYS A 99 3.07 -11.47 -2.84
N ARG A 100 3.28 -11.21 -4.14
CA ARG A 100 3.36 -12.27 -5.17
C ARG A 100 4.56 -13.16 -4.97
N ASN A 101 5.72 -12.59 -4.67
CA ASN A 101 6.95 -13.36 -4.46
C ASN A 101 6.82 -14.26 -3.23
N LEU A 102 6.31 -13.73 -2.11
CA LEU A 102 6.05 -14.55 -0.92
C LEU A 102 5.04 -15.67 -1.21
N LEU A 103 3.95 -15.36 -1.92
CA LEU A 103 2.95 -16.35 -2.29
C LEU A 103 3.56 -17.48 -3.14
N ASN A 104 4.33 -17.12 -4.18
CA ASN A 104 5.00 -18.08 -5.06
C ASN A 104 5.96 -18.98 -4.29
N MET A 105 6.78 -18.41 -3.39
CA MET A 105 7.72 -19.18 -2.58
C MET A 105 6.99 -20.16 -1.65
N ILE A 106 5.87 -19.77 -1.05
CA ILE A 106 5.03 -20.65 -0.23
C ILE A 106 4.41 -21.77 -1.08
N GLU A 107 3.87 -21.45 -2.26
CA GLU A 107 3.24 -22.43 -3.15
C GLU A 107 4.22 -23.46 -3.71
N LYS A 108 5.46 -23.04 -3.98
CA LYS A 108 6.54 -23.91 -4.46
C LYS A 108 7.28 -24.64 -3.35
N HIS A 109 6.89 -24.44 -2.09
CA HIS A 109 7.56 -25.02 -0.92
C HIS A 109 9.06 -24.65 -0.86
N GLU A 110 9.40 -23.44 -1.31
CA GLU A 110 10.77 -22.91 -1.32
C GLU A 110 11.18 -22.30 0.03
N MET A 111 10.25 -22.22 0.99
CA MET A 111 10.51 -21.70 2.34
C MET A 111 10.70 -22.82 3.36
N ASN A 112 11.74 -22.71 4.19
CA ASN A 112 11.93 -23.56 5.36
C ASN A 112 11.06 -23.10 6.56
N GLN A 113 11.05 -23.88 7.65
CA GLN A 113 10.23 -23.59 8.84
C GLN A 113 10.54 -22.25 9.51
N VAL A 114 11.78 -21.78 9.45
CA VAL A 114 12.18 -20.48 10.02
C VAL A 114 11.59 -19.34 9.17
N GLU A 115 11.71 -19.45 7.84
CA GLU A 115 11.17 -18.47 6.89
C GLU A 115 9.64 -18.42 6.92
N LEU A 116 8.98 -19.57 7.03
CA LEU A 116 7.52 -19.65 7.20
C LEU A 116 7.08 -19.00 8.52
N ASN A 117 7.80 -19.26 9.63
CA ASN A 117 7.47 -18.65 10.93
C ASN A 117 7.67 -17.13 10.91
N GLN A 118 8.71 -16.63 10.25
CA GLN A 118 8.93 -15.19 10.08
C GLN A 118 7.82 -14.56 9.23
N THR A 119 7.47 -15.19 8.10
CA THR A 119 6.39 -14.74 7.20
C THR A 119 5.05 -14.71 7.95
N LYS A 120 4.76 -15.73 8.75
CA LYS A 120 3.58 -15.79 9.63
C LYS A 120 3.53 -14.61 10.59
N ARG A 121 4.65 -14.28 11.25
CA ARG A 121 4.72 -13.13 12.16
C ARG A 121 4.49 -11.80 11.43
N MET A 122 5.11 -11.62 10.27
CA MET A 122 4.95 -10.39 9.48
C MET A 122 3.52 -10.17 8.97
N LEU A 123 2.79 -11.25 8.67
CA LEU A 123 1.46 -11.19 8.04
C LEU A 123 0.30 -11.33 9.03
N LEU A 124 0.39 -12.25 9.98
CA LEU A 124 -0.77 -12.70 10.78
C LEU A 124 -0.77 -12.19 12.21
N GLN A 125 0.34 -11.66 12.74
CA GLN A 125 0.32 -11.01 14.05
C GLN A 125 -0.40 -9.66 14.00
N GLN A 126 -1.02 -9.29 15.12
CA GLN A 126 -1.74 -8.03 15.26
C GLN A 126 -0.82 -6.81 14.98
N ASP A 127 0.47 -6.92 15.31
CA ASP A 127 1.52 -5.94 15.00
C ASP A 127 2.45 -6.40 13.87
N GLY A 128 1.92 -7.19 12.92
CA GLY A 128 2.67 -7.63 11.75
C GLY A 128 3.24 -6.45 10.97
N LEU A 129 4.58 -6.34 10.95
CA LEU A 129 5.31 -5.20 10.38
C LEU A 129 4.90 -4.91 8.92
N PHE A 130 4.59 -5.95 8.14
CA PHE A 130 4.24 -5.79 6.73
C PHE A 130 2.90 -5.06 6.55
N LYS A 131 1.87 -5.43 7.34
CA LYS A 131 0.57 -4.74 7.34
C LYS A 131 0.69 -3.30 7.81
N GLN A 132 1.49 -3.07 8.86
CA GLN A 132 1.73 -1.73 9.37
C GLN A 132 2.39 -0.83 8.32
N GLN A 133 3.41 -1.33 7.62
CA GLN A 133 4.09 -0.61 6.54
C GLN A 133 3.15 -0.27 5.38
N ILE A 134 2.29 -1.21 4.97
CA ILE A 134 1.26 -0.96 3.95
C ILE A 134 0.32 0.16 4.40
N ASN A 135 -0.21 0.08 5.62
CA ASN A 135 -1.16 1.07 6.14
C ASN A 135 -0.54 2.47 6.27
N GLN A 136 0.71 2.55 6.76
CA GLN A 136 1.45 3.81 6.86
C GLN A 136 1.70 4.43 5.48
N THR A 137 2.10 3.61 4.51
CA THR A 137 2.34 4.06 3.13
C THR A 137 1.05 4.59 2.50
N ILE A 138 -0.06 3.86 2.64
CA ILE A 138 -1.36 4.30 2.11
C ILE A 138 -1.81 5.61 2.76
N SER A 139 -1.63 5.75 4.08
CA SER A 139 -1.94 6.99 4.80
C SER A 139 -1.13 8.17 4.27
N ALA A 140 0.19 7.99 4.10
CA ALA A 140 1.08 9.01 3.56
C ALA A 140 0.68 9.42 2.13
N VAL A 141 0.34 8.47 1.28
CA VAL A 141 -0.12 8.74 -0.10
C VAL A 141 -1.44 9.47 -0.10
N ASN A 142 -2.41 9.08 0.73
CA ASN A 142 -3.69 9.79 0.83
C ASN A 142 -3.47 11.26 1.26
N ASN A 143 -2.57 11.51 2.20
CA ASN A 143 -2.21 12.87 2.61
C ASN A 143 -1.56 13.67 1.47
N TYR A 144 -0.69 13.04 0.68
CA TYR A 144 -0.09 13.65 -0.52
C TYR A 144 -1.16 14.00 -1.56
N VAL A 145 -2.06 13.06 -1.85
CA VAL A 145 -3.16 13.21 -2.80
C VAL A 145 -4.06 14.39 -2.41
N MET A 146 -4.45 14.49 -1.14
CA MET A 146 -5.27 15.60 -0.65
C MET A 146 -4.60 16.96 -0.84
N LYS A 147 -3.29 17.07 -0.55
CA LYS A 147 -2.52 18.30 -0.77
C LYS A 147 -2.45 18.68 -2.26
N LYS A 148 -2.29 17.69 -3.13
CA LYS A 148 -2.23 17.90 -4.59
C LYS A 148 -3.57 18.33 -5.17
N ILE A 149 -4.70 17.73 -4.73
CA ILE A 149 -6.04 18.19 -5.08
C ILE A 149 -6.21 19.66 -4.70
N TRP A 150 -5.93 20.01 -3.45
CA TRP A 150 -6.08 21.38 -2.97
C TRP A 150 -5.23 22.37 -3.79
N THR A 151 -3.99 22.00 -4.10
CA THR A 151 -3.10 22.82 -4.93
C THR A 151 -3.67 23.02 -6.34
N PHE A 152 -4.22 21.97 -6.94
CA PHE A 152 -4.88 22.04 -8.25
C PHE A 152 -6.07 23.01 -8.23
N GLU A 153 -6.97 22.89 -7.25
CA GLU A 153 -8.13 23.78 -7.11
C GLU A 153 -7.72 25.25 -6.94
N GLN A 154 -6.64 25.51 -6.19
CA GLN A 154 -6.07 26.85 -6.05
C GLN A 154 -5.41 27.38 -7.34
N GLN A 155 -4.78 26.50 -8.12
CA GLN A 155 -4.13 26.89 -9.37
C GLN A 155 -5.16 27.25 -10.44
N ILE A 156 -6.15 26.40 -10.67
CA ILE A 156 -7.16 26.65 -11.71
C ILE A 156 -7.99 27.89 -11.39
N SER A 157 -8.31 28.12 -10.12
CA SER A 157 -9.07 29.29 -9.70
C SER A 157 -8.29 30.59 -9.84
N LYS A 158 -6.95 30.57 -9.86
CA LYS A 158 -6.11 31.77 -10.00
C LYS A 158 -5.63 32.01 -11.43
N GLN A 159 -5.44 30.94 -12.21
CA GLN A 159 -4.71 31.00 -13.49
C GLN A 159 -5.59 30.77 -14.71
N CYS A 160 -6.76 30.15 -14.56
CA CYS A 160 -7.64 29.83 -15.68
C CYS A 160 -8.80 30.83 -15.78
N TYR A 161 -8.52 32.02 -16.31
CA TYR A 161 -9.48 33.09 -16.64
C TYR A 161 -9.43 33.41 -18.13
#